data_AF-Q2NDX5-F1
#
_entry.id   AF-Q2NDX5-F1
#
_cell.length_a   1.000
_cell.length_b   1.000
_cell.length_c   1.000
_cell.angle_alpha   90.00
_cell.angle_beta   90.00
_cell.angle_gamma   90.00
#
_symmetry.space_group_name_H-M   'P 1'
#
loop_
_entity.id
_entity.type
_entity.pdbx_description
1 polymer ?
#
loop_
_entity_poly.entity_id
_entity_poly.type
_entity_poly.pdbx_seq_one_letter_code
_entity_poly.pdbx_strand_id
1 'polypeptide(L)'
;MLSLVHKEANDRGFVSGIITTFVKVEFDGRWFDASEMQDATEAQVAKVQIPENLHPNAASFYFEFDTEKHRLYVQSYSEGKSLSARQAQTLFESLAAAPRIQAEYGKVHVTIVQSRAGLEALFALPVIKEVKITIYKPNPDIFADDFENQIEAHLAQTNSQRISLSYQADPGQSVNPTDEMRAVSEVALENGEVEVRGRDEKGAVTKSTEQMPAELHDKFDPDEMSEQNAFRRLIPRWIGLGG
;
A
#
# COMPACT_ATOMS: atom_id res chain seq x y z
N MET A 1 -13.39 8.65 5.92
CA MET A 1 -11.98 9.08 5.87
C MET A 1 -11.97 10.49 5.31
N LEU A 2 -11.58 11.48 6.11
CA LEU A 2 -11.30 12.82 5.61
C LEU A 2 -9.80 13.03 5.78
N SER A 3 -9.08 13.15 4.66
CA SER A 3 -7.67 13.52 4.64
C SER A 3 -7.58 15.03 4.63
N LEU A 4 -6.83 15.59 5.59
CA LEU A 4 -6.44 16.99 5.58
C LEU A 4 -5.02 17.04 5.01
N VAL A 5 -4.92 17.22 3.69
CA VAL A 5 -3.61 17.42 3.04
C VAL A 5 -3.13 18.83 3.38
N HIS A 6 -2.31 18.96 4.43
CA HIS A 6 -1.53 20.17 4.63
C HIS A 6 -0.32 20.12 3.71
N LYS A 7 -0.36 20.87 2.60
CA LYS A 7 0.72 20.94 1.63
C LYS A 7 1.80 21.91 2.12
N GLU A 8 2.83 21.38 2.74
CA GLU A 8 4.15 22.05 2.73
C GLU A 8 4.93 21.46 1.55
N ALA A 9 4.93 22.17 0.42
CA ALA A 9 5.88 21.86 -0.64
C ALA A 9 7.23 22.44 -0.22
N ASN A 10 8.21 21.57 0.02
CA ASN A 10 9.60 21.99 0.07
C ASN A 10 10.17 21.94 -1.35
N ASP A 11 11.09 22.84 -1.68
CA ASP A 11 11.81 22.98 -2.97
C ASP A 11 12.64 21.75 -3.40
N ARG A 12 12.38 20.55 -2.85
CA ARG A 12 13.20 19.34 -2.98
C ARG A 12 12.48 18.12 -3.55
N GLY A 13 11.37 18.30 -4.30
CA GLY A 13 10.68 17.17 -4.93
C GLY A 13 9.89 16.28 -3.97
N PHE A 14 9.49 16.79 -2.80
CA PHE A 14 8.63 16.06 -1.86
C PHE A 14 7.36 16.85 -1.53
N VAL A 15 6.24 16.14 -1.46
CA VAL A 15 4.97 16.64 -0.94
C VAL A 15 4.64 15.89 0.35
N SER A 16 4.64 16.58 1.48
CA SER A 16 4.24 16.00 2.77
C SER A 16 2.76 16.27 3.08
N GLY A 17 2.18 15.49 3.97
CA GLY A 17 0.86 15.78 4.54
C GLY A 17 0.47 14.83 5.68
N ILE A 18 -0.79 14.93 6.11
CA ILE A 18 -1.36 14.14 7.21
C ILE A 18 -2.63 13.41 6.74
N ILE A 19 -2.74 12.14 7.09
CA ILE A 19 -3.94 11.32 6.92
C ILE A 19 -4.61 11.23 8.29
N THR A 20 -5.84 11.71 8.39
CA THR A 20 -6.64 11.56 9.62
C THR A 20 -7.70 10.48 9.42
N THR A 21 -7.68 9.46 10.27
CA THR A 21 -8.73 8.45 10.36
C THR A 21 -9.59 8.73 11.60
N PHE A 22 -10.85 8.30 11.57
CA PHE A 22 -11.79 8.44 12.68
C PHE A 22 -12.93 7.44 12.50
N VAL A 23 -13.68 7.20 13.57
CA VAL A 23 -14.90 6.39 13.52
C VAL A 23 -16.06 7.30 13.13
N LYS A 24 -16.73 6.96 12.02
CA LYS A 24 -18.00 7.59 11.65
C LYS A 24 -19.11 6.83 12.35
N VAL A 25 -19.79 7.50 13.28
CA VAL A 25 -20.95 6.95 13.99
C VAL A 25 -22.19 7.14 13.12
N GLU A 26 -22.97 6.07 12.94
CA GLU A 26 -24.29 6.11 12.31
C GLU A 26 -25.33 6.40 13.39
N PHE A 27 -26.06 7.50 13.25
CA PHE A 27 -27.02 7.96 14.27
C PHE A 27 -28.42 7.39 14.08
N ASP A 28 -28.76 6.96 12.86
CA ASP A 28 -30.06 6.43 12.43
C ASP A 28 -30.20 4.90 12.61
N GLY A 29 -29.19 4.25 13.22
CA GLY A 29 -29.17 2.81 13.47
C GLY A 29 -29.73 2.38 14.82
N ARG A 30 -29.76 1.05 15.04
CA ARG A 30 -30.04 0.48 16.36
C ARG A 30 -28.84 0.66 17.28
N TRP A 31 -29.09 1.10 18.50
CA TRP A 31 -28.09 1.22 19.55
C TRP A 31 -28.20 0.03 20.50
N PHE A 32 -27.08 -0.44 21.03
CA PHE A 32 -27.02 -1.59 21.94
C PHE A 32 -26.61 -1.11 23.34
N ASP A 33 -27.40 -1.49 24.34
CA ASP A 33 -27.07 -1.31 25.75
C ASP A 33 -26.24 -2.51 26.24
N ALA A 34 -24.94 -2.30 26.40
CA ALA A 34 -24.01 -3.32 26.88
C ALA A 34 -24.15 -3.65 28.38
N SER A 35 -24.83 -2.81 29.16
CA SER A 35 -25.06 -3.07 30.60
C SER A 35 -26.22 -4.05 30.81
N GLU A 36 -27.27 -3.90 30.00
CA GLU A 36 -28.44 -4.78 30.02
C GLU A 36 -28.38 -5.88 28.94
N MET A 37 -27.35 -5.83 28.07
CA MET A 37 -27.12 -6.77 26.96
C MET A 37 -28.32 -6.86 25.99
N GLN A 38 -28.94 -5.72 25.69
CA GLN A 38 -30.14 -5.62 24.85
C GLN A 38 -30.14 -4.37 23.96
N ASP A 39 -31.11 -4.24 23.06
CA ASP A 39 -31.30 -3.02 22.26
C ASP A 39 -31.64 -1.84 23.17
N ALA A 40 -30.97 -0.70 22.96
CA ALA A 40 -31.20 0.52 23.72
C ALA A 40 -32.57 1.12 23.37
N THR A 41 -33.29 1.57 24.40
CA THR A 41 -34.56 2.27 24.26
C THR A 41 -34.37 3.67 23.66
N GLU A 42 -35.41 4.22 23.02
CA GLU A 42 -35.39 5.58 22.47
C GLU A 42 -34.98 6.63 23.52
N ALA A 43 -35.40 6.45 24.78
CA ALA A 43 -35.05 7.33 25.89
C ALA A 43 -33.56 7.26 26.29
N GLN A 44 -32.91 6.12 26.08
CA GLN A 44 -31.46 5.98 26.26
C GLN A 44 -30.70 6.64 25.10
N VAL A 45 -31.14 6.41 23.86
CA VAL A 45 -30.51 6.99 22.66
C VAL A 45 -30.63 8.52 22.65
N ALA A 46 -31.78 9.08 23.06
CA ALA A 46 -31.98 10.53 23.13
C ALA A 46 -31.02 11.27 24.09
N LYS A 47 -30.37 10.55 25.02
CA LYS A 47 -29.34 11.12 25.90
C LYS A 47 -27.97 11.24 25.23
N VAL A 48 -27.74 10.53 24.13
CA VAL A 48 -26.49 10.59 23.38
C VAL A 48 -26.49 11.84 22.52
N GLN A 49 -25.64 12.80 22.87
CA GLN A 49 -25.47 14.05 22.12
C GLN A 49 -24.03 14.12 21.61
N ILE A 50 -23.84 13.81 20.33
CA ILE A 50 -22.56 13.96 19.64
C ILE A 50 -22.78 14.93 18.47
N PRO A 51 -22.10 16.09 18.43
CA PRO A 51 -22.21 17.01 17.30
C PRO A 51 -21.83 16.31 15.98
N GLU A 52 -22.55 16.56 14.90
CA GLU A 52 -22.37 15.88 13.60
C GLU A 52 -20.93 16.01 13.04
N ASN A 53 -20.25 17.10 13.38
CA ASN A 53 -18.90 17.41 12.92
C ASN A 53 -17.79 16.85 13.83
N LEU A 54 -18.13 16.18 14.93
CA LEU A 54 -17.17 15.58 15.85
C LEU A 54 -17.18 14.06 15.72
N HIS A 55 -16.04 13.52 15.33
CA HIS A 55 -15.87 12.08 15.17
C HIS A 55 -14.91 11.53 16.22
N PRO A 56 -15.29 10.47 16.94
CA PRO A 56 -14.43 9.87 17.96
C PRO A 56 -13.30 9.06 17.33
N ASN A 57 -12.33 8.70 18.18
CA ASN A 57 -11.22 7.81 17.83
C ASN A 57 -10.40 8.33 16.62
N ALA A 58 -10.17 9.65 16.59
CA ALA A 58 -9.34 10.27 15.58
C ALA A 58 -7.87 9.84 15.75
N ALA A 59 -7.19 9.56 14.64
CA ALA A 59 -5.77 9.25 14.60
C ALA A 59 -5.13 9.91 13.39
N SER A 60 -3.90 10.39 13.53
CA SER A 60 -3.17 11.09 12.48
C SER A 60 -1.93 10.32 12.06
N PHE A 61 -1.69 10.21 10.77
CA PHE A 61 -0.55 9.51 10.19
C PHE A 61 0.13 10.43 9.18
N TYR A 62 1.45 10.56 9.25
CA TYR A 62 2.21 11.34 8.28
C TYR A 62 2.36 10.58 6.95
N PHE A 63 2.40 11.31 5.85
CA PHE A 63 2.84 10.77 4.56
C PHE A 63 3.81 11.74 3.88
N GLU A 64 4.67 11.19 3.02
CA GLU A 64 5.41 11.99 2.04
C GLU A 64 5.37 11.30 0.68
N PHE A 65 5.19 12.11 -0.36
CA PHE A 65 5.27 11.70 -1.74
C PHE A 65 6.52 12.28 -2.36
N ASP A 66 7.44 11.40 -2.76
CA ASP A 66 8.59 11.71 -3.61
C ASP A 66 8.06 11.88 -5.04
N THR A 67 8.06 13.12 -5.54
CA THR A 67 7.52 13.47 -6.86
C THR A 67 8.46 13.09 -7.99
N GLU A 68 9.74 12.86 -7.71
CA GLU A 68 10.73 12.47 -8.72
C GLU A 68 10.66 10.95 -8.94
N LYS A 69 10.61 10.18 -7.86
CA LYS A 69 10.52 8.70 -7.91
C LYS A 69 9.09 8.18 -7.91
N HIS A 70 8.10 9.06 -7.88
CA HIS A 70 6.68 8.71 -7.70
C HIS A 70 6.42 7.70 -6.58
N ARG A 71 7.14 7.82 -5.45
CA ARG A 71 7.04 6.91 -4.30
C ARG A 71 6.31 7.58 -3.16
N LEU A 72 5.35 6.88 -2.58
CA LEU A 72 4.58 7.38 -1.46
C LEU A 72 4.92 6.59 -0.19
N TYR A 73 5.41 7.30 0.81
CA TYR A 73 5.75 6.79 2.13
C TYR A 73 4.62 7.16 3.10
N VAL A 74 4.13 6.20 3.86
CA VAL A 74 3.05 6.40 4.83
C VAL A 74 3.46 5.84 6.17
N GLN A 75 3.24 6.62 7.22
CA GLN A 75 3.37 6.14 8.59
C GLN A 75 2.27 5.11 8.89
N SER A 76 2.67 3.89 9.26
CA SER A 76 1.74 2.79 9.53
C SER A 76 1.26 2.73 10.98
N TYR A 77 1.92 3.43 11.90
CA TYR A 77 1.60 3.42 13.33
C TYR A 77 1.81 4.80 13.96
N SER A 78 0.85 5.24 14.77
CA SER A 78 0.94 6.42 15.63
C SER A 78 0.06 6.23 16.86
N GLU A 79 0.60 6.50 18.05
CA GLU A 79 -0.14 6.52 19.34
C GLU A 79 -1.07 5.31 19.60
N GLY A 80 -0.61 4.08 19.30
CA GLY A 80 -1.43 2.87 19.51
C GLY A 80 -2.49 2.63 18.43
N LYS A 81 -2.53 3.45 17.39
CA LYS A 81 -3.37 3.30 16.21
C LYS A 81 -2.53 2.89 15.02
N SER A 82 -3.13 2.14 14.11
CA SER A 82 -2.49 1.68 12.89
C SER A 82 -3.26 2.11 11.65
N LEU A 83 -2.50 2.31 10.57
CA LEU A 83 -2.99 2.51 9.22
C LEU A 83 -2.32 1.46 8.34
N SER A 84 -3.10 0.52 7.81
CA SER A 84 -2.54 -0.54 6.97
C SER A 84 -2.13 -0.02 5.59
N ALA A 85 -1.14 -0.66 4.97
CA ALA A 85 -0.74 -0.35 3.60
C ALA A 85 -1.93 -0.40 2.62
N ARG A 86 -2.86 -1.34 2.82
CA ARG A 86 -4.08 -1.45 1.98
C ARG A 86 -5.05 -0.28 2.18
N GLN A 87 -5.21 0.21 3.41
CA GLN A 87 -6.02 1.40 3.68
C GLN A 87 -5.41 2.65 3.04
N ALA A 88 -4.08 2.80 3.14
CA ALA A 88 -3.35 3.87 2.47
C ALA A 88 -3.48 3.79 0.95
N GLN A 89 -3.26 2.60 0.36
CA GLN A 89 -3.45 2.37 -1.08
C GLN A 89 -4.86 2.78 -1.52
N THR A 90 -5.90 2.30 -0.82
CA THR A 90 -7.30 2.62 -1.15
C THR A 90 -7.57 4.11 -1.12
N LEU A 91 -6.98 4.84 -0.16
CA LEU A 91 -7.08 6.30 -0.09
C LEU A 91 -6.48 6.96 -1.35
N PHE A 92 -5.24 6.63 -1.69
CA PHE A 92 -4.55 7.27 -2.80
C PHE A 92 -5.11 6.85 -4.16
N GLU A 93 -5.57 5.61 -4.32
CA GLU A 93 -6.33 5.16 -5.50
C GLU A 93 -7.61 5.99 -5.67
N SER A 94 -8.36 6.20 -4.58
CA SER A 94 -9.59 6.99 -4.62
C SER A 94 -9.33 8.45 -4.99
N LEU A 95 -8.22 9.02 -4.50
CA LEU A 95 -7.80 10.38 -4.86
C LEU A 95 -7.40 10.45 -6.35
N ALA A 96 -6.62 9.49 -6.83
CA ALA A 96 -6.18 9.41 -8.22
C ALA A 96 -7.33 9.12 -9.19
N ALA A 97 -8.41 8.48 -8.71
CA ALA A 97 -9.61 8.22 -9.48
C ALA A 97 -10.53 9.43 -9.65
N ALA A 98 -10.17 10.61 -9.13
CA ALA A 98 -10.96 11.83 -9.34
C ALA A 98 -11.16 12.11 -10.84
N PRO A 99 -12.38 12.46 -11.30
CA PRO A 99 -12.67 12.61 -12.74
C PRO A 99 -11.72 13.55 -13.48
N ARG A 100 -11.28 14.63 -12.82
CA ARG A 100 -10.28 15.57 -13.39
C ARG A 100 -8.93 14.90 -13.66
N ILE A 101 -8.47 14.03 -12.77
CA ILE A 101 -7.18 13.34 -12.89
C ILE A 101 -7.30 12.27 -13.98
N GLN A 102 -8.40 11.50 -13.97
CA GLN A 102 -8.61 10.47 -14.98
C GLN A 102 -8.75 11.04 -16.40
N ALA A 103 -9.36 12.21 -16.55
CA ALA A 103 -9.50 12.86 -17.86
C ALA A 103 -8.15 13.34 -18.41
N GLU A 104 -7.21 13.74 -17.54
CA GLU A 104 -5.92 14.30 -17.93
C GLU A 104 -4.83 13.21 -18.08
N TYR A 105 -4.76 12.28 -17.13
CA TYR A 105 -3.69 11.30 -17.02
C TYR A 105 -4.13 9.87 -17.32
N GLY A 106 -5.43 9.63 -17.52
CA GLY A 106 -5.99 8.29 -17.68
C GLY A 106 -6.06 7.54 -16.35
N LYS A 107 -6.04 6.20 -16.44
CA LYS A 107 -6.12 5.33 -15.26
C LYS A 107 -4.77 5.31 -14.55
N VAL A 108 -4.71 5.91 -13.36
CA VAL A 108 -3.57 5.83 -12.46
C VAL A 108 -3.66 4.54 -11.64
N HIS A 109 -2.55 3.81 -11.55
CA HIS A 109 -2.41 2.64 -10.71
C HIS A 109 -1.55 3.00 -9.50
N VAL A 110 -2.03 2.69 -8.30
CA VAL A 110 -1.27 2.81 -7.06
C VAL A 110 -1.01 1.41 -6.56
N THR A 111 0.26 1.00 -6.54
CA THR A 111 0.70 -0.31 -6.06
C THR A 111 1.32 -0.19 -4.68
N ILE A 112 1.18 -1.24 -3.87
CA ILE A 112 1.96 -1.37 -2.64
C ILE A 112 3.35 -1.85 -3.05
N VAL A 113 4.40 -1.18 -2.58
CA VAL A 113 5.78 -1.69 -2.70
C VAL A 113 5.94 -2.87 -1.76
N GLN A 114 6.44 -3.99 -2.27
CA GLN A 114 6.41 -5.28 -1.60
C GLN A 114 7.80 -5.71 -1.17
N SER A 115 7.88 -6.49 -0.10
CA SER A 115 9.16 -6.94 0.45
C SER A 115 9.77 -8.09 -0.37
N ARG A 116 11.09 -8.03 -0.63
CA ARG A 116 11.84 -9.15 -1.23
C ARG A 116 11.75 -10.42 -0.38
N ALA A 117 11.77 -10.26 0.95
CA ALA A 117 11.57 -11.36 1.89
C ALA A 117 10.20 -12.04 1.71
N GLY A 118 9.14 -11.27 1.41
CA GLY A 118 7.83 -11.80 1.08
C GLY A 118 7.84 -12.64 -0.19
N LEU A 119 8.49 -12.16 -1.25
CA LEU A 119 8.68 -12.94 -2.49
C LEU A 119 9.41 -14.27 -2.24
N GLU A 120 10.50 -14.24 -1.48
CA GLU A 120 11.23 -15.45 -1.12
C GLU A 120 10.39 -16.43 -0.31
N ALA A 121 9.56 -15.94 0.61
CA ALA A 121 8.64 -16.78 1.37
C ALA A 121 7.56 -17.44 0.48
N LEU A 122 7.13 -16.78 -0.59
CA LEU A 122 6.22 -17.36 -1.59
C LEU A 122 6.90 -18.46 -2.40
N PHE A 123 8.14 -18.21 -2.84
CA PHE A 123 8.93 -19.19 -3.59
C PHE A 123 9.48 -20.35 -2.75
N ALA A 124 9.48 -20.22 -1.42
CA ALA A 124 9.83 -21.28 -0.49
C ALA A 124 8.66 -22.24 -0.17
N LEU A 125 7.47 -22.07 -0.75
CA LEU A 125 6.36 -22.99 -0.53
C LEU A 125 6.73 -24.43 -0.94
N PRO A 126 6.44 -25.46 -0.11
CA PRO A 126 6.81 -26.85 -0.41
C PRO A 126 6.28 -27.37 -1.75
N VAL A 127 5.08 -26.93 -2.14
CA VAL A 127 4.49 -27.25 -3.45
C VAL A 127 3.88 -25.98 -4.03
N ILE A 128 4.33 -25.62 -5.23
CA ILE A 128 3.80 -24.52 -6.01
C ILE A 128 3.05 -25.07 -7.22
N LYS A 129 1.76 -24.77 -7.33
CA LYS A 129 0.91 -25.17 -8.44
C LYS A 129 0.81 -24.11 -9.52
N GLU A 130 0.80 -22.86 -9.12
CA GLU A 130 0.74 -21.73 -10.04
C GLU A 130 1.57 -20.56 -9.48
N VAL A 131 2.34 -19.92 -10.34
CA VAL A 131 2.94 -18.60 -10.10
C VAL A 131 2.36 -17.66 -11.13
N LYS A 132 1.75 -16.56 -10.69
CA LYS A 132 1.24 -15.50 -11.55
C LYS A 132 1.95 -14.20 -11.21
N ILE A 133 2.67 -13.65 -12.17
CA ILE A 133 3.37 -12.37 -12.05
C ILE A 133 2.57 -11.35 -12.86
N THR A 134 2.22 -10.22 -12.26
CA THR A 134 1.57 -9.10 -12.95
C THR A 134 2.45 -7.87 -12.79
N ILE A 135 2.77 -7.21 -13.90
CA ILE A 135 3.52 -5.94 -13.90
C ILE A 135 2.67 -4.92 -14.64
N TYR A 136 2.29 -3.85 -13.95
CA TYR A 136 1.63 -2.70 -14.55
C TYR A 136 2.66 -1.83 -15.25
N LYS A 137 2.20 -1.07 -16.26
CA LYS A 137 3.05 -0.12 -16.99
C LYS A 137 3.75 0.80 -15.98
N PRO A 138 5.08 0.69 -15.85
CA PRO A 138 5.82 1.50 -14.91
C PRO A 138 5.88 2.98 -15.34
N ASN A 139 6.26 3.90 -14.45
CA ASN A 139 6.43 5.32 -14.80
C ASN A 139 7.77 5.57 -15.52
N PRO A 140 7.79 6.19 -16.71
CA PRO A 140 8.94 6.26 -17.62
C PRO A 140 10.22 6.89 -17.04
N ASP A 141 10.10 7.72 -16.00
CA ASP A 141 11.20 8.55 -15.51
C ASP A 141 11.99 7.92 -14.34
N ILE A 142 11.67 6.67 -13.94
CA ILE A 142 12.19 6.06 -12.70
C ILE A 142 13.28 5.00 -12.95
N PHE A 143 13.32 4.37 -14.13
CA PHE A 143 14.04 3.11 -14.31
C PHE A 143 15.51 3.28 -14.74
N ALA A 144 16.39 2.60 -13.99
CA ALA A 144 17.83 2.58 -14.25
C ALA A 144 18.34 1.20 -14.72
N ASP A 145 17.53 0.14 -14.58
CA ASP A 145 17.90 -1.23 -14.99
C ASP A 145 17.44 -1.52 -16.44
N ASP A 146 18.31 -2.14 -17.22
CA ASP A 146 18.04 -2.56 -18.60
C ASP A 146 16.81 -3.47 -18.71
N PHE A 147 16.54 -4.30 -17.70
CA PHE A 147 15.41 -5.23 -17.76
C PHE A 147 14.05 -4.54 -17.53
N GLU A 148 13.97 -3.62 -16.58
CA GLU A 148 12.76 -2.82 -16.34
C GLU A 148 12.45 -1.93 -17.55
N ASN A 149 13.50 -1.30 -18.12
CA ASN A 149 13.41 -0.53 -19.35
C ASN A 149 12.86 -1.34 -20.54
N GLN A 150 13.24 -2.62 -20.64
CA GLN A 150 12.72 -3.51 -21.69
C GLN A 150 11.22 -3.80 -21.51
N ILE A 151 10.76 -4.07 -20.29
CA ILE A 151 9.34 -4.31 -20.00
C ILE A 151 8.53 -3.06 -20.29
N GLU A 152 9.01 -1.89 -19.86
CA GLU A 152 8.34 -0.63 -20.10
C GLU A 152 8.24 -0.31 -21.60
N ALA A 153 9.36 -0.41 -22.34
CA ALA A 153 9.40 -0.21 -23.78
C ALA A 153 8.45 -1.16 -24.51
N HIS A 154 8.38 -2.42 -24.07
CA HIS A 154 7.45 -3.41 -24.62
C HIS A 154 5.98 -3.04 -24.37
N LEU A 155 5.62 -2.63 -23.15
CA LEU A 155 4.27 -2.19 -22.82
C LEU A 155 3.88 -0.92 -23.58
N ALA A 156 4.81 0.02 -23.75
CA ALA A 156 4.61 1.23 -24.54
C ALA A 156 4.39 0.90 -26.03
N GLN A 157 5.25 0.06 -26.62
CA GLN A 157 5.15 -0.33 -28.02
C GLN A 157 3.85 -1.08 -28.35
N THR A 158 3.36 -1.88 -27.41
CA THR A 158 2.13 -2.68 -27.59
C THR A 158 0.86 -1.93 -27.18
N ASN A 159 0.97 -0.70 -26.69
CA ASN A 159 -0.14 0.07 -26.09
C ASN A 159 -0.86 -0.71 -24.97
N SER A 160 -0.09 -1.45 -24.16
CA SER A 160 -0.59 -2.28 -23.07
C SER A 160 -0.45 -1.59 -21.72
N GLN A 161 -1.45 -1.80 -20.84
CA GLN A 161 -1.43 -1.26 -19.47
C GLN A 161 -0.68 -2.18 -18.47
N ARG A 162 -0.54 -3.46 -18.81
CA ARG A 162 0.12 -4.46 -17.96
C ARG A 162 0.54 -5.68 -18.78
N ILE A 163 1.48 -6.44 -18.24
CA ILE A 163 1.81 -7.79 -18.65
C ILE A 163 1.51 -8.77 -17.51
N SER A 164 1.05 -9.97 -17.84
CA SER A 164 0.87 -11.05 -16.88
C SER A 164 1.52 -12.33 -17.40
N LEU A 165 2.36 -12.94 -16.58
CA LEU A 165 2.98 -14.25 -16.82
C LEU A 165 2.35 -15.26 -15.86
N SER A 166 1.96 -16.42 -16.36
CA SER A 166 1.47 -17.52 -15.53
C SER A 166 2.25 -18.79 -15.83
N TYR A 167 2.77 -19.41 -14.76
CA TYR A 167 3.46 -20.68 -14.78
C TYR A 167 2.61 -21.69 -14.02
N GLN A 168 2.23 -22.78 -14.68
CA GLN A 168 1.45 -23.85 -14.06
C GLN A 168 2.28 -25.12 -14.02
N ALA A 169 2.24 -25.82 -12.88
CA ALA A 169 2.91 -27.09 -12.73
C ALA A 169 2.18 -28.20 -13.51
N ASP A 170 2.95 -29.08 -14.14
CA ASP A 170 2.43 -30.33 -14.68
C ASP A 170 1.76 -31.18 -13.58
N PRO A 171 0.85 -32.10 -13.94
CA PRO A 171 0.24 -33.01 -12.98
C PRO A 171 1.28 -33.74 -12.13
N GLY A 172 1.14 -33.65 -10.81
CA GLY A 172 2.08 -34.24 -9.84
C GLY A 172 3.38 -33.46 -9.62
N GLN A 173 3.64 -32.39 -10.37
CA GLN A 173 4.85 -31.57 -10.24
C GLN A 173 4.63 -30.31 -9.39
N SER A 174 5.71 -29.57 -9.18
CA SER A 174 5.74 -28.22 -8.63
C SER A 174 6.42 -27.28 -9.62
N VAL A 175 5.97 -26.03 -9.70
CA VAL A 175 6.74 -24.98 -10.37
C VAL A 175 8.04 -24.82 -9.60
N ASN A 176 9.17 -24.78 -10.32
CA ASN A 176 10.47 -24.47 -9.76
C ASN A 176 10.86 -23.04 -10.18
N PRO A 177 10.94 -22.07 -9.25
CA PRO A 177 11.28 -20.68 -9.60
C PRO A 177 12.70 -20.58 -10.19
N THR A 178 12.78 -20.28 -11.48
CA THR A 178 14.04 -20.06 -12.20
C THR A 178 14.61 -18.66 -11.92
N ASP A 179 15.88 -18.44 -12.26
CA ASP A 179 16.52 -17.12 -12.12
C ASP A 179 15.78 -16.04 -12.93
N GLU A 180 15.30 -16.38 -14.14
CA GLU A 180 14.49 -15.49 -14.97
C GLU A 180 13.15 -15.16 -14.30
N MET A 181 12.45 -16.17 -13.75
CA MET A 181 11.20 -15.95 -13.03
C MET A 181 11.40 -15.04 -11.81
N ARG A 182 12.51 -15.23 -11.08
CA ARG A 182 12.87 -14.38 -9.94
C ARG A 182 13.15 -12.96 -10.38
N ALA A 183 13.94 -12.75 -11.42
CA ALA A 183 14.22 -11.42 -11.96
C ALA A 183 12.94 -10.68 -12.36
N VAL A 184 12.02 -11.35 -13.06
CA VAL A 184 10.73 -10.73 -13.45
C VAL A 184 9.84 -10.47 -12.25
N SER A 185 9.81 -11.37 -11.28
CA SER A 185 9.07 -11.19 -10.02
C SER A 185 9.62 -10.03 -9.19
N GLU A 186 10.93 -9.75 -9.23
CA GLU A 186 11.53 -8.62 -8.50
C GLU A 186 11.05 -7.28 -9.04
N VAL A 187 10.94 -7.12 -10.37
CA VAL A 187 10.34 -5.93 -10.99
C VAL A 187 8.88 -5.74 -10.55
N ALA A 188 8.14 -6.83 -10.38
CA ALA A 188 6.75 -6.79 -9.94
C ALA A 188 6.59 -6.27 -8.50
N LEU A 189 7.64 -6.27 -7.67
CA LEU A 189 7.53 -5.83 -6.26
C LEU A 189 7.26 -4.33 -6.12
N GLU A 190 7.63 -3.53 -7.12
CA GLU A 190 7.38 -2.08 -7.09
C GLU A 190 6.16 -1.68 -7.92
N ASN A 191 5.95 -2.34 -9.06
CA ASN A 191 4.97 -1.91 -10.08
C ASN A 191 3.93 -2.99 -10.39
N GLY A 192 3.70 -3.93 -9.48
CA GLY A 192 2.97 -5.15 -9.80
C GLY A 192 2.57 -5.98 -8.60
N GLU A 193 2.48 -7.29 -8.81
CA GLU A 193 2.28 -8.30 -7.78
C GLU A 193 2.74 -9.68 -8.26
N VAL A 194 3.04 -10.55 -7.30
CA VAL A 194 3.28 -11.99 -7.52
C VAL A 194 2.30 -12.77 -6.65
N GLU A 195 1.40 -13.50 -7.30
CA GLU A 195 0.49 -14.46 -6.65
C GLU A 195 1.03 -15.88 -6.82
N VAL A 196 1.07 -16.63 -5.72
CA VAL A 196 1.41 -18.05 -5.72
C VAL A 196 0.27 -18.88 -5.15
N ARG A 197 -0.15 -19.89 -5.91
CA ARG A 197 -1.07 -20.93 -5.45
C ARG A 197 -0.30 -22.22 -5.24
N GLY A 198 -0.49 -22.83 -4.08
CA GLY A 198 0.33 -23.97 -3.69
C GLY A 198 -0.23 -24.73 -2.50
N ARG A 199 0.65 -25.47 -1.83
CA ARG A 199 0.37 -26.12 -0.56
C ARG A 199 1.50 -25.87 0.43
N ASP A 200 1.13 -25.67 1.69
CA ASP A 200 2.02 -25.70 2.83
C ASP A 200 1.65 -26.87 3.77
N GLU A 201 2.23 -26.90 4.97
CA GLU A 201 1.98 -27.93 5.98
C GLU A 201 0.51 -28.02 6.42
N LYS A 202 -0.27 -26.95 6.26
CA LYS A 202 -1.69 -26.86 6.66
C LYS A 202 -2.64 -27.18 5.51
N GLY A 203 -2.16 -27.24 4.28
CA GLY A 203 -2.95 -27.59 3.10
C GLY A 203 -2.83 -26.57 1.97
N ALA A 204 -3.89 -26.40 1.19
CA ALA A 204 -3.89 -25.50 0.04
C ALA A 204 -3.86 -24.02 0.48
N VAL A 205 -3.01 -23.24 -0.17
CA VAL A 205 -2.84 -21.81 0.11
C VAL A 205 -2.75 -21.00 -1.17
N THR A 206 -3.24 -19.77 -1.10
CA THR A 206 -3.01 -18.71 -2.10
C THR A 206 -2.39 -17.54 -1.36
N LYS A 207 -1.21 -17.11 -1.78
CA LYS A 207 -0.48 -16.00 -1.17
C LYS A 207 -0.11 -15.00 -2.26
N SER A 208 -0.20 -13.71 -1.95
CA SER A 208 0.25 -12.64 -2.84
C SER A 208 1.25 -11.76 -2.10
N THR A 209 2.26 -11.28 -2.81
CA THR A 209 3.19 -10.27 -2.30
C THR A 209 2.47 -8.97 -1.91
N GLU A 210 1.28 -8.65 -2.46
CA GLU A 210 0.47 -7.49 -2.03
C GLU A 210 0.16 -7.51 -0.52
N GLN A 211 0.15 -8.68 0.10
CA GLN A 211 -0.09 -8.86 1.54
C GLN A 211 1.19 -8.69 2.39
N MET A 212 2.33 -8.44 1.76
CA MET A 212 3.66 -8.42 2.36
C MET A 212 4.38 -7.11 2.00
N PRO A 213 3.85 -5.95 2.46
CA PRO A 213 4.40 -4.65 2.13
C PRO A 213 5.86 -4.54 2.58
N ALA A 214 6.63 -3.71 1.87
CA ALA A 214 7.92 -3.26 2.34
C ALA A 214 7.70 -2.29 3.52
N GLU A 215 8.29 -2.62 4.67
CA GLU A 215 8.18 -1.80 5.87
C GLU A 215 9.55 -1.26 6.27
N LEU A 216 9.58 0.02 6.66
CA LEU A 216 10.74 0.70 7.21
C LEU A 216 10.50 0.90 8.71
N HIS A 217 11.44 0.47 9.54
CA HIS A 217 11.31 0.56 10.99
C HIS A 217 12.54 1.21 11.60
N ASP A 218 12.29 2.04 12.60
CA ASP A 218 13.31 2.64 13.46
C ASP A 218 12.69 2.97 14.82
N LYS A 219 13.52 3.24 15.82
CA LYS A 219 13.10 3.66 17.14
C LYS A 219 13.48 5.13 17.35
N PHE A 220 12.63 5.85 18.07
CA PHE A 220 12.91 7.22 18.49
C PHE A 220 12.47 7.43 19.93
N ASP A 221 13.08 8.42 20.58
CA ASP A 221 12.67 8.89 21.90
C ASP A 221 11.69 10.08 21.69
N PRO A 222 10.43 9.98 22.16
CA PRO A 222 9.45 11.06 22.01
C PRO A 222 9.82 12.33 22.79
N ASP A 223 10.69 12.25 23.80
CA ASP A 223 11.18 13.41 24.55
C ASP A 223 12.29 14.17 23.78
N GLU A 224 12.99 13.49 22.86
CA GLU A 224 14.07 14.08 22.06
C GLU A 224 13.63 14.47 20.63
N MET A 225 12.63 13.80 20.08
CA MET A 225 12.26 13.93 18.66
C MET A 225 10.75 13.79 18.45
N SER A 226 10.19 14.69 17.64
CA SER A 226 8.80 14.54 17.21
C SER A 226 8.64 13.32 16.31
N GLU A 227 7.46 12.69 16.39
CA GLU A 227 7.09 11.55 15.55
C GLU A 227 7.18 11.87 14.05
N GLN A 228 6.84 13.11 13.66
CA GLN A 228 7.00 13.58 12.29
C GLN A 228 8.46 13.54 11.81
N ASN A 229 9.39 13.98 12.66
CA ASN A 229 10.82 13.97 12.31
C ASN A 229 11.37 12.54 12.29
N ALA A 230 10.92 11.68 13.21
CA ALA A 230 11.27 10.27 13.21
C ALA A 230 10.80 9.57 11.92
N PHE A 231 9.56 9.81 11.50
CA PHE A 231 9.02 9.35 10.22
C PHE A 231 9.85 9.87 9.03
N ARG A 232 10.15 11.17 8.99
CA ARG A 232 10.95 11.77 7.91
C ARG A 232 12.38 11.23 7.83
N ARG A 233 12.97 10.82 8.95
CA ARG A 233 14.31 10.22 9.02
C ARG A 233 14.36 8.85 8.34
N LEU A 234 13.27 8.09 8.38
CA LEU A 234 13.16 6.78 7.74
C LEU A 234 13.15 6.85 6.21
N ILE A 235 12.69 7.96 5.66
CA ILE A 235 12.48 8.10 4.22
C ILE A 235 13.84 8.27 3.53
N PRO A 236 14.21 7.38 2.59
CA PRO A 236 15.46 7.52 1.84
C PRO A 236 15.48 8.85 1.08
N ARG A 237 16.32 9.78 1.51
CA ARG A 237 16.58 11.02 0.77
C ARG A 237 17.69 10.76 -0.23
N TRP A 238 17.46 11.08 -1.49
CA TRP A 238 18.56 11.14 -2.45
C TRP A 238 19.39 12.39 -2.15
N ILE A 239 20.53 12.21 -1.48
CA ILE A 239 21.55 13.25 -1.42
C ILE A 239 22.33 13.07 -2.72
N GLY A 240 21.96 13.84 -3.75
CA GLY A 240 22.79 13.94 -4.94
C GLY A 240 24.22 14.21 -4.50
N LEU A 241 25.15 13.35 -4.92
CA LEU A 241 26.58 13.59 -4.70
C LEU A 241 26.86 14.98 -5.30
N GLY A 242 27.14 15.94 -4.41
CA GLY A 242 27.67 17.23 -4.82
C GLY A 242 28.89 17.01 -5.70
N GLY A 243 28.92 17.73 -6.83
CA GLY A 243 30.04 17.72 -7.77
C GLY A 243 31.34 18.26 -7.18
#